data_AF-A0A2N2GWA2-F1
#
_entry.id   AF-A0A2N2GWA2-F1
#
_cell.length_a   1.000
_cell.length_b   1.000
_cell.length_c   1.000
_cell.angle_alpha   90.00
_cell.angle_beta   90.00
_cell.angle_gamma   90.00
#
_symmetry.space_group_name_H-M   'P 1'
#
loop_
_entity.id
_entity.type
_entity.pdbx_description
1 polymer ?
#
loop_
_entity_poly.entity_id
_entity_poly.type
_entity_poly.pdbx_seq_one_letter_code
_entity_poly.pdbx_strand_id
1 'polypeptide(L)'
;MEKHIIFGIHLTDRFNNAVKMQEIFTEFGCNIKTRLGIHEVTRDACATNGIVLLEMCGDEAKINEAEGRFKAIAGVELQKMVFSH
;
A
#
# COMPACT_ATOMS: atom_id res chain seq x y z
N MET A 1 -21.51 -8.13 -7.87
CA MET A 1 -21.41 -7.14 -6.78
C MET A 1 -20.08 -6.43 -6.95
N GLU A 2 -20.12 -5.10 -7.05
CA GLU A 2 -18.92 -4.29 -7.16
C GLU A 2 -18.28 -4.16 -5.77
N LYS A 3 -16.98 -4.46 -5.67
CA LYS A 3 -16.23 -4.40 -4.41
C LYS A 3 -15.43 -3.11 -4.36
N HIS A 4 -15.52 -2.39 -3.25
CA HIS A 4 -14.56 -1.33 -2.94
C HIS A 4 -13.46 -1.92 -2.07
N ILE A 5 -12.21 -1.82 -2.53
CA ILE A 5 -11.05 -2.44 -1.87
C ILE A 5 -10.08 -1.33 -1.44
N ILE A 6 -9.70 -1.35 -0.17
CA ILE A 6 -8.70 -0.45 0.40
C ILE A 6 -7.56 -1.28 0.98
N PHE A 7 -6.31 -0.93 0.63
CA PHE A 7 -5.13 -1.45 1.29
C PHE A 7 -4.59 -0.43 2.29
N GLY A 8 -4.37 -0.86 3.52
CA GLY A 8 -3.58 -0.15 4.51
C GLY A 8 -2.20 -0.80 4.61
N ILE A 9 -1.16 -0.03 4.29
CA ILE A 9 0.22 -0.50 4.25
C ILE A 9 1.01 0.23 5.33
N HIS A 10 1.53 -0.53 6.30
CA HIS A 10 2.44 -0.02 7.32
C HIS A 10 3.88 -0.41 6.96
N LEU A 11 4.76 0.59 6.97
CA LEU A 11 6.18 0.46 6.63
C LEU A 11 7.00 0.62 7.90
N THR A 12 7.91 -0.31 8.19
CA THR A 12 8.82 -0.22 9.36
C THR A 12 10.26 0.16 9.01
N ASP A 13 10.65 0.05 7.74
CA ASP A 13 11.96 0.46 7.22
C ASP A 13 11.80 1.17 5.87
N ARG A 14 11.47 2.45 5.92
CA ARG A 14 11.19 3.27 4.72
C ARG A 14 12.39 3.37 3.78
N PHE A 15 13.62 3.43 4.28
CA PHE A 15 14.79 3.77 3.46
C PHE A 15 15.15 2.64 2.50
N ASN A 16 15.12 1.40 2.99
CA ASN A 16 15.43 0.22 2.17
C ASN A 16 14.27 -0.20 1.25
N ASN A 17 13.02 0.14 1.62
CA ASN A 17 11.83 -0.30 0.90
C ASN A 17 11.25 0.72 -0.08
N ALA A 18 11.69 1.98 -0.04
CA ALA A 18 11.15 3.05 -0.89
C ALA A 18 11.21 2.72 -2.39
N VAL A 19 12.32 2.16 -2.87
CA VAL A 19 12.50 1.83 -4.29
C VAL A 19 11.53 0.72 -4.72
N LYS A 20 11.48 -0.38 -3.96
CA LYS A 20 10.58 -1.51 -4.25
C LYS A 20 9.10 -1.11 -4.21
N MET A 21 8.71 -0.28 -3.23
CA MET A 21 7.35 0.25 -3.15
C MET A 21 7.02 1.12 -4.36
N GLN A 22 7.96 1.97 -4.80
CA GLN A 22 7.77 2.82 -5.96
C GLN A 22 7.64 2.02 -7.26
N GLU A 23 8.40 0.93 -7.43
CA GLU A 23 8.25 0.02 -8.56
C GLU A 23 6.84 -0.57 -8.62
N ILE A 24 6.30 -1.06 -7.50
CA ILE A 24 4.93 -1.60 -7.45
C ILE A 24 3.90 -0.49 -7.72
N PHE A 25 4.07 0.72 -7.16
CA PHE A 25 3.17 1.84 -7.45
C PHE A 25 3.15 2.22 -8.93
N THR A 26 4.30 2.17 -9.60
CA THR A 26 4.40 2.42 -11.04
C THR A 26 3.76 1.29 -11.85
N GLU A 27 4.04 0.03 -11.49
CA GLU A 27 3.51 -1.16 -12.16
C GLU A 27 1.98 -1.24 -12.09
N PHE A 28 1.39 -0.93 -10.93
CA PHE A 28 -0.06 -1.01 -10.68
C PHE A 28 -0.74 0.36 -10.71
N GLY A 29 -0.14 1.39 -11.32
CA GLY A 29 -0.66 2.76 -11.29
C GLY A 29 -2.09 2.90 -11.82
N CYS A 30 -2.47 2.11 -12.83
CA CYS A 30 -3.84 2.09 -13.38
C CYS A 30 -4.86 1.38 -12.47
N ASN A 31 -4.39 0.63 -11.47
CA ASN A 31 -5.22 -0.07 -10.49
C ASN A 31 -5.29 0.66 -9.14
N ILE A 32 -4.62 1.81 -9.01
CA ILE A 32 -4.63 2.64 -7.80
C ILE A 32 -5.46 3.88 -8.10
N LYS A 33 -6.65 3.97 -7.52
CA LYS A 33 -7.54 5.11 -7.66
C LYS A 33 -7.13 6.27 -6.77
N THR A 34 -6.69 5.96 -5.54
CA THR A 34 -6.27 6.94 -4.55
C THR A 34 -5.03 6.43 -3.83
N ARG A 35 -4.02 7.29 -3.62
CA ARG A 35 -2.82 6.99 -2.81
C ARG A 35 -2.60 8.11 -1.78
N LEU A 36 -2.73 7.79 -0.50
CA LEU A 36 -2.51 8.72 0.60
C LEU A 36 -1.35 8.23 1.48
N GLY A 37 -0.27 9.00 1.54
CA GLY A 37 0.82 8.76 2.48
C GLY A 37 0.62 9.55 3.77
N ILE A 38 0.65 8.86 4.90
CA ILE A 38 0.55 9.44 6.24
C ILE A 38 1.91 9.28 6.92
N HIS A 39 2.55 10.40 7.23
CA HIS A 39 3.82 10.42 7.93
C HIS A 39 3.57 10.59 9.43
N GLU A 40 4.11 9.68 10.24
CA GLU A 40 4.08 9.82 11.69
C GLU A 40 5.20 10.78 12.11
N VAL A 41 4.87 11.84 12.85
CA VAL A 41 5.86 12.77 13.39
C VAL A 41 6.03 12.44 14.87
N THR A 42 6.98 11.57 15.19
CA THR A 42 7.41 11.38 16.60
C THR A 42 8.34 12.51 17.02
N ARG A 43 8.23 12.94 18.28
CA ARG A 43 8.96 14.11 18.83
C ARG A 43 10.48 13.96 18.82
N ASP A 44 10.99 12.73 18.77
CA ASP A 44 12.42 12.45 18.75
C ASP A 44 12.73 11.41 17.67
N ALA A 45 13.66 11.78 16.78
CA ALA A 45 14.13 11.04 15.60
C ALA A 45 13.09 10.86 14.48
N CYS A 46 13.54 11.10 13.24
CA CYS A 46 12.80 10.80 12.01
C CYS A 46 12.11 9.44 12.12
N ALA A 47 10.78 9.42 12.27
CA ALA A 47 10.04 8.17 12.26
C ALA A 47 10.31 7.49 10.92
N THR A 48 11.02 6.37 10.95
CA THR A 48 11.26 5.50 9.80
C THR A 48 10.00 4.74 9.40
N ASN A 49 8.91 4.95 10.15
CA ASN A 49 7.62 4.31 9.98
C ASN A 49 6.63 5.25 9.27
N GLY A 50 5.73 4.64 8.50
CA GLY A 50 4.70 5.40 7.78
C GLY A 50 3.57 4.50 7.32
N ILE A 51 2.40 5.11 7.15
CA ILE A 51 1.21 4.42 6.66
C ILE A 51 0.90 4.92 5.25
N VAL A 52 0.61 4.01 4.32
CA VAL A 52 0.09 4.32 2.99
C VAL A 52 -1.28 3.68 2.87
N LEU A 53 -2.28 4.48 2.50
CA LEU A 53 -3.61 3.99 2.13
C LEU A 53 -3.75 4.01 0.62
N LEU A 54 -4.16 2.88 0.04
CA LEU A 54 -4.46 2.75 -1.38
C LEU A 54 -5.94 2.38 -1.55
N GLU A 55 -6.68 3.17 -2.30
CA GLU A 55 -7.96 2.74 -2.87
C GLU A 55 -7.66 2.04 -4.20
N MET A 56 -8.08 0.78 -4.33
CA MET A 56 -7.81 -0.04 -5.50
C MET A 56 -9.00 -0.05 -6.47
N CYS A 57 -8.72 -0.17 -7.76
CA CYS A 57 -9.74 -0.23 -8.81
C CYS A 57 -9.35 -1.17 -9.96
N GLY A 58 -10.35 -1.52 -10.79
CA GLY A 58 -10.17 -2.40 -11.94
C GLY A 58 -10.27 -3.89 -11.59
N ASP A 59 -9.52 -4.71 -12.32
CA ASP A 59 -9.57 -6.17 -12.23
C ASP A 59 -9.10 -6.68 -10.86
N GLU A 60 -9.96 -7.45 -10.17
CA GLU A 60 -9.66 -8.06 -8.88
C GLU A 60 -8.43 -8.98 -8.92
N ALA A 61 -8.15 -9.63 -10.06
CA ALA A 61 -6.94 -10.44 -10.24
C ALA A 61 -5.67 -9.57 -10.14
N LYS A 62 -5.67 -8.39 -10.77
CA LYS A 62 -4.56 -7.42 -10.68
C LYS A 62 -4.42 -6.82 -9.29
N ILE A 63 -5.54 -6.57 -8.61
CA ILE A 63 -5.54 -6.10 -7.23
C ILE A 63 -4.92 -7.17 -6.30
N ASN A 64 -5.26 -8.44 -6.49
CA ASN A 64 -4.69 -9.55 -5.71
C ASN A 64 -3.20 -9.78 -6.03
N GLU A 65 -2.79 -9.59 -7.30
CA GLU A 65 -1.38 -9.61 -7.69
C GLU A 65 -0.59 -8.51 -6.96
N ALA A 66 -1.10 -7.28 -6.96
CA ALA A 66 -0.51 -6.16 -6.22
C ALA A 66 -0.42 -6.44 -4.71
N GLU A 67 -1.46 -7.01 -4.12
CA GLU A 67 -1.48 -7.42 -2.71
C GLU A 67 -0.33 -8.39 -2.38
N GLY A 68 -0.11 -9.39 -3.23
CA GLY A 68 0.99 -10.35 -3.07
C GLY A 68 2.36 -9.69 -3.22
N ARG A 69 2.51 -8.77 -4.19
CA ARG A 69 3.76 -8.02 -4.41
C ARG A 69 4.13 -7.18 -3.18
N PHE A 70 3.16 -6.48 -2.58
CA PHE A 70 3.40 -5.71 -1.36
C PHE A 70 3.76 -6.59 -0.18
N LYS A 71 3.02 -7.69 0.05
CA LYS A 71 3.29 -8.63 1.17
C LYS A 71 4.64 -9.34 1.07
N ALA A 72 5.23 -9.42 -0.12
CA ALA A 72 6.55 -10.01 -0.33
C ALA A 72 7.71 -9.08 0.06
N ILE A 73 7.46 -7.79 0.32
CA ILE A 73 8.49 -6.85 0.77
C ILE A 73 8.73 -7.03 2.28
N ALA A 74 9.97 -7.31 2.67
CA ALA A 74 10.35 -7.38 4.08
C ALA A 74 10.13 -6.03 4.78
N GLY A 75 9.42 -6.02 5.91
CA GLY A 75 9.09 -4.79 6.64
C GLY A 75 7.89 -4.02 6.10
N VAL A 76 7.09 -4.66 5.23
CA VAL A 76 5.75 -4.22 4.83
C VAL A 76 4.71 -5.07 5.53
N GLU A 77 3.79 -4.43 6.24
CA GLU A 77 2.55 -5.05 6.70
C GLU A 77 1.37 -4.49 5.89
N LEU A 78 0.57 -5.37 5.29
CA LEU A 78 -0.60 -4.98 4.50
C LEU A 78 -1.88 -5.56 5.11
N GLN A 79 -2.82 -4.68 5.39
CA GLN A 79 -4.20 -4.99 5.75
C GLN A 79 -5.14 -4.63 4.60
N LYS A 80 -6.17 -5.46 4.37
CA LYS A 80 -7.14 -5.29 3.28
C LYS A 80 -8.54 -5.10 3.85
N MET A 81 -9.21 -4.03 3.44
CA MET A 81 -10.61 -3.75 3.73
C MET A 81 -11.43 -3.92 2.46
N VAL A 82 -12.57 -4.61 2.54
CA VAL A 82 -13.46 -4.87 1.40
C VAL A 82 -14.88 -4.48 1.77
N PHE A 83 -15.51 -3.63 0.97
CA PHE A 83 -16.93 -3.28 1.07
C PHE A 83 -17.67 -3.87 -0.14
N SER A 84 -18.83 -4.51 0.08
CA SER A 84 -19.67 -5.10 -0.97
C SER A 84 -20.97 -4.31 -1.09
N HIS A 85 -21.38 -4.00 -2.32
CA HIS A 85 -22.65 -3.34 -2.65
C HIS A 85 -23.49 -4.24 -3.57
#